data_AF-A0A7V6LFP0-F1
#
_entry.id   AF-A0A7V6LFP0-F1
#
_cell.length_a   1.000
_cell.length_b   1.000
_cell.length_c   1.000
_cell.angle_alpha   90.00
_cell.angle_beta   90.00
_cell.angle_gamma   90.00
#
_symmetry.space_group_name_H-M   'P 1'
#
loop_
_entity.id
_entity.type
_entity.pdbx_description
1 polymer ?
#
loop_
_entity_poly.entity_id
_entity_poly.type
_entity_poly.pdbx_seq_one_letter_code
_entity_poly.pdbx_strand_id
1 'polypeptide(L)'
;MRGSRKLFACAVMRSGLARLTVGSAVCLWLMFVAVTVHAEEKWFSVNDAGGSRFWDVAAGWKPTAALPTEADTVTLNSSLTSPDAPLMITNGVQAIAQKIQIATLDSPSYATDGRIPSLHISGGQLTSTTNNWSDSISVGHHVNGYGLLTLSGGLLSNTCMTVGHEGIGVVTNAGGTVKLEAPGLLIGRNASGRGTYVQEGGAFSGELSVGHMGTGVLVYADGSIASWSHVYVGRYIGSEGLLDVRAPGINVGSGQTLFIGYSGRGILEQRANLSADYLKVGGNPDITSVATIYAGATNTAVHSCNVGGYPVWGQDGIEEIIGDGVLVLRGGVLHISNGSLQERLYVGRYAGSRGRIQGWGRISHPSSGTTNIRLVLGEGVIQADGEGEVRTLDLNEIVSTSNSVPNGATGTNGWYAVNKGRVLFPRTWFNNSSGTQARCMGDWHGNPAPGLVNSVHATFTGITLSANFWRGGVYAPDRDDIPAGLPTDAEPIGIWQLGLYRDLSSWTADQAAPFTTVTLTFRYDQTRVGSSDHLVLYRHTTSGWSRVETAVNSDHCVTTAAPLARLTNADANIGWFALVTRQRGTLVTVR
;
A
#
# COMPACT_ATOMS: atom_id res chain seq x y z
N MET A 1 -39.37 13.51 28.98
CA MET A 1 -39.85 14.77 29.58
C MET A 1 -38.93 15.91 29.17
N ARG A 2 -39.50 16.99 28.60
CA ARG A 2 -38.94 18.36 28.33
C ARG A 2 -37.56 18.42 27.63
N GLY A 3 -37.35 18.97 26.44
CA GLY A 3 -38.13 19.84 25.56
C GLY A 3 -37.18 20.87 24.93
N SER A 4 -37.07 20.93 23.59
CA SER A 4 -36.95 22.16 22.80
C SER A 4 -36.67 21.82 21.32
N ARG A 5 -37.63 22.17 20.46
CA ARG A 5 -37.51 22.23 19.01
C ARG A 5 -36.68 23.46 18.64
N LYS A 6 -35.75 23.36 17.70
CA LYS A 6 -35.27 24.51 16.91
C LYS A 6 -35.49 24.23 15.43
N LEU A 7 -36.38 25.04 14.87
CA LEU A 7 -36.70 25.12 13.45
C LEU A 7 -35.51 25.67 12.66
N PHE A 8 -35.33 25.12 11.47
CA PHE A 8 -34.63 25.74 10.34
C PHE A 8 -35.31 27.07 9.97
N ALA A 9 -34.53 28.14 9.85
CA ALA A 9 -34.96 29.39 9.24
C ALA A 9 -33.99 29.74 8.09
N CYS A 10 -34.55 29.78 6.90
CA CYS A 10 -33.94 30.20 5.64
C CYS A 10 -33.61 31.70 5.70
N ALA A 11 -32.34 32.08 5.50
CA ALA A 11 -31.94 33.47 5.38
C ALA A 11 -32.11 33.93 3.92
N VAL A 12 -33.25 34.55 3.63
CA VAL A 12 -33.43 35.37 2.43
C VAL A 12 -32.75 36.71 2.70
N MET A 13 -31.66 36.99 1.98
CA MET A 13 -30.96 38.27 2.04
C MET A 13 -31.84 39.34 1.35
N ARG A 14 -32.52 40.17 2.14
CA ARG A 14 -33.22 41.38 1.67
C ARG A 14 -32.19 42.48 1.42
N SER A 15 -32.12 42.98 0.19
CA SER A 15 -31.44 44.22 -0.19
C SER A 15 -32.04 45.41 0.55
N GLY A 16 -31.26 46.06 1.42
CA GLY A 16 -31.65 47.30 2.09
C GLY A 16 -31.51 48.50 1.15
N LEU A 17 -32.63 49.13 0.79
CA LEU A 17 -32.64 50.50 0.29
C LEU A 17 -32.70 51.45 1.49
N ALA A 18 -31.63 52.19 1.75
CA ALA A 18 -31.65 53.33 2.65
C ALA A 18 -32.23 54.54 1.92
N ARG A 19 -33.35 55.11 2.42
CA ARG A 19 -33.87 56.42 1.99
C ARG A 19 -33.06 57.52 2.68
N LEU A 20 -32.34 58.32 1.90
CA LEU A 20 -31.79 59.60 2.33
C LEU A 20 -32.67 60.72 1.76
N THR A 21 -33.29 61.52 2.62
CA THR A 21 -34.02 62.73 2.23
C THR A 21 -33.11 63.92 2.42
N VAL A 22 -32.65 64.55 1.33
CA VAL A 22 -32.01 65.88 1.37
C VAL A 22 -32.51 66.68 0.17
N GLY A 23 -32.93 67.92 0.46
CA GLY A 23 -33.53 68.83 -0.51
C GLY A 23 -32.57 69.31 -1.60
N SER A 24 -33.15 69.51 -2.78
CA SER A 24 -32.72 70.46 -3.83
C SER A 24 -31.21 70.59 -4.09
N ALA A 25 -30.64 69.62 -4.79
CA ALA A 25 -29.54 69.82 -5.72
C ALA A 25 -29.62 68.73 -6.80
N VAL A 26 -29.34 69.10 -8.05
CA VAL A 26 -29.40 68.22 -9.24
C VAL A 26 -28.62 66.93 -9.00
N CYS A 27 -29.34 65.81 -8.84
CA CYS A 27 -28.75 64.47 -8.80
C CYS A 27 -28.44 64.03 -10.23
N LEU A 28 -27.16 64.04 -10.58
CA LEU A 28 -26.63 63.31 -11.72
C LEU A 28 -26.89 61.82 -11.44
N TRP A 29 -27.79 61.20 -12.20
CA TRP A 29 -28.00 59.75 -12.14
C TRP A 29 -26.75 59.04 -12.67
N LEU A 30 -25.85 58.66 -11.76
CA LEU A 30 -24.89 57.59 -12.02
C LEU A 30 -25.71 56.29 -12.11
N MET A 31 -26.11 55.91 -13.32
CA MET A 31 -26.54 54.54 -13.59
C MET A 31 -25.35 53.63 -13.29
N PHE A 32 -25.38 52.94 -12.15
CA PHE A 32 -24.63 51.70 -12.00
C PHE A 32 -25.27 50.70 -12.97
N VAL A 33 -24.74 50.66 -14.20
CA VAL A 33 -24.93 49.52 -15.08
C VAL A 33 -24.26 48.36 -14.37
N ALA A 34 -25.05 47.47 -13.76
CA ALA A 34 -24.57 46.16 -13.39
C ALA A 34 -24.19 45.47 -14.70
N VAL A 35 -22.90 45.53 -15.07
CA VAL A 35 -22.36 44.71 -16.16
C VAL A 35 -22.59 43.27 -15.73
N THR A 36 -23.62 42.66 -16.30
CA THR A 36 -23.85 41.23 -16.11
C THR A 36 -22.77 40.58 -16.95
N VAL A 37 -21.74 40.02 -16.32
CA VAL A 37 -20.74 39.22 -17.04
C VAL A 37 -21.48 37.97 -17.51
N HIS A 38 -21.77 37.90 -18.81
CA HIS A 38 -22.41 36.73 -19.39
C HIS A 38 -21.38 35.61 -19.45
N ALA A 39 -21.65 34.50 -18.75
CA ALA A 39 -20.87 33.27 -18.86
C ALA A 39 -20.90 32.76 -20.32
N GLU A 40 -19.73 32.56 -20.92
CA GLU A 40 -19.58 32.06 -22.29
C GLU A 40 -18.76 30.75 -22.30
N GLU A 41 -19.09 29.82 -23.18
CA GLU A 41 -18.18 28.71 -23.51
C GLU A 41 -17.14 29.22 -24.53
N LYS A 42 -15.91 29.41 -24.06
CA LYS A 42 -14.80 29.93 -24.87
C LYS A 42 -13.89 28.83 -25.39
N TRP A 43 -13.47 28.96 -26.63
CA TRP A 43 -12.49 28.09 -27.27
C TRP A 43 -11.44 28.91 -28.02
N PHE A 44 -10.26 28.33 -28.25
CA PHE A 44 -9.14 29.03 -28.89
C PHE A 44 -9.02 28.64 -30.36
N SER A 45 -8.97 29.62 -31.26
CA SER A 45 -8.83 29.44 -32.72
C SER A 45 -7.64 30.22 -33.25
N VAL A 46 -6.83 29.60 -34.13
CA VAL A 46 -5.68 30.24 -34.81
C VAL A 46 -5.80 30.26 -36.34
N ASN A 47 -7.00 30.07 -36.89
CA ASN A 47 -7.22 29.98 -38.33
C ASN A 47 -6.88 31.25 -39.15
N ASP A 48 -6.52 32.36 -38.51
CA ASP A 48 -5.87 33.47 -39.20
C ASP A 48 -4.36 33.25 -39.13
N ALA A 49 -3.76 32.85 -40.26
CA ALA A 49 -2.39 32.37 -40.38
C ALA A 49 -1.37 33.16 -39.52
N GLY A 50 -0.77 32.50 -38.52
CA GLY A 50 0.44 32.97 -37.81
C GLY A 50 0.23 33.59 -36.42
N GLY A 51 -0.98 33.58 -35.85
CA GLY A 51 -1.21 34.06 -34.48
C GLY A 51 -0.58 33.15 -33.42
N SER A 52 0.19 33.72 -32.49
CA SER A 52 0.78 32.98 -31.37
C SER A 52 -0.30 32.39 -30.43
N ARG A 53 -0.11 31.15 -29.96
CA ARG A 53 -1.04 30.46 -29.04
C ARG A 53 -0.82 30.86 -27.59
N PHE A 54 -0.96 32.13 -27.25
CA PHE A 54 -0.85 32.58 -25.87
C PHE A 54 -2.24 32.91 -25.30
N TRP A 55 -2.47 32.51 -24.04
CA TRP A 55 -3.74 32.74 -23.35
C TRP A 55 -4.13 34.23 -23.31
N ASP A 56 -3.15 35.13 -23.20
CA ASP A 56 -3.32 36.58 -23.11
C ASP A 56 -3.59 37.27 -24.45
N VAL A 57 -3.71 36.52 -25.56
CA VAL A 57 -4.10 37.06 -26.87
C VAL A 57 -5.61 37.00 -27.02
N ALA A 58 -6.29 38.10 -26.65
CA ALA A 58 -7.75 38.24 -26.72
C ALA A 58 -8.37 37.84 -28.08
N ALA A 59 -7.68 38.17 -29.18
CA ALA A 59 -8.13 37.87 -30.54
C ALA A 59 -8.21 36.36 -30.86
N GLY A 60 -7.47 35.52 -30.12
CA GLY A 60 -7.49 34.06 -30.30
C GLY A 60 -8.71 33.38 -29.68
N TRP A 61 -9.43 34.08 -28.81
CA TRP A 61 -10.63 33.54 -28.14
C TRP A 61 -11.88 33.71 -28.98
N LYS A 62 -12.73 32.69 -28.95
CA LYS A 62 -14.03 32.62 -29.61
C LYS A 62 -15.10 32.12 -28.62
N PRO A 63 -16.40 32.41 -28.83
CA PRO A 63 -16.94 33.24 -29.91
C PRO A 63 -16.57 34.73 -29.79
N THR A 64 -16.53 35.24 -28.57
CA THR A 64 -16.13 36.63 -28.30
C THR A 64 -14.60 36.76 -28.16
N ALA A 65 -14.00 37.64 -28.95
CA ALA A 65 -12.57 37.98 -28.95
C ALA A 65 -12.16 38.78 -27.70
N ALA A 66 -12.25 38.14 -26.54
CA ALA A 66 -11.93 38.65 -25.23
C ALA A 66 -11.35 37.52 -24.37
N LEU A 67 -10.48 37.88 -23.42
CA LEU A 67 -9.90 36.92 -22.48
C LEU A 67 -11.00 36.23 -21.66
N PRO A 68 -10.84 34.93 -21.33
CA PRO A 68 -11.73 34.25 -20.40
C PRO A 68 -11.76 34.93 -19.04
N THR A 69 -12.94 34.90 -18.43
CA THR A 69 -13.26 35.44 -17.11
C THR A 69 -13.64 34.31 -16.15
N GLU A 70 -13.81 34.62 -14.87
CA GLU A 70 -14.27 33.66 -13.84
C GLU A 70 -15.64 33.03 -14.09
N ALA A 71 -16.42 33.57 -15.03
CA ALA A 71 -17.72 33.04 -15.42
C ALA A 71 -17.64 32.05 -16.60
N ASP A 72 -16.52 32.04 -17.33
CA ASP A 72 -16.42 31.36 -18.63
C ASP A 72 -15.95 29.91 -18.50
N THR A 73 -16.51 29.01 -19.30
CA THR A 73 -15.97 27.65 -19.46
C THR A 73 -15.02 27.65 -20.65
N VAL A 74 -13.77 27.24 -20.45
CA VAL A 74 -12.78 27.12 -21.52
C VAL A 74 -12.74 25.68 -22.04
N THR A 75 -12.98 25.49 -23.34
CA THR A 75 -12.87 24.19 -24.01
C THR A 75 -11.72 24.18 -25.01
N LEU A 76 -10.84 23.18 -24.89
CA LEU A 76 -9.73 22.93 -25.81
C LEU A 76 -10.04 21.67 -26.61
N ASN A 77 -10.44 21.86 -27.85
CA ASN A 77 -10.89 20.79 -28.73
C ASN A 77 -10.00 20.59 -29.95
N SER A 78 -10.07 19.39 -30.48
CA SER A 78 -9.51 19.04 -31.77
C SER A 78 -10.59 19.26 -32.85
N SER A 79 -10.91 20.48 -33.23
CA SER A 79 -11.56 20.71 -34.54
C SER A 79 -10.52 20.53 -35.65
N LEU A 80 -10.92 20.57 -36.93
CA LEU A 80 -10.06 20.65 -38.14
C LEU A 80 -9.00 21.78 -38.13
N THR A 81 -8.91 22.49 -36.99
CA THR A 81 -8.21 23.72 -36.68
C THR A 81 -7.42 23.59 -35.37
N SER A 82 -7.30 22.39 -34.78
CA SER A 82 -6.33 22.15 -33.72
C SER A 82 -4.95 22.32 -34.35
N PRO A 83 -4.11 23.25 -33.89
CA PRO A 83 -2.75 23.40 -34.38
C PRO A 83 -1.80 22.47 -33.62
N ASP A 84 -0.65 22.14 -34.22
CA ASP A 84 0.31 21.15 -33.68
C ASP A 84 0.96 21.56 -32.34
N ALA A 85 1.05 22.86 -32.03
CA ALA A 85 1.68 23.39 -30.82
C ALA A 85 0.64 23.67 -29.71
N PRO A 86 0.95 23.57 -28.40
CA PRO A 86 -0.02 23.76 -27.30
C PRO A 86 -0.49 25.22 -27.11
N LEU A 87 -1.64 25.42 -26.42
CA LEU A 87 -1.98 26.73 -25.84
C LEU A 87 -1.02 27.03 -24.68
N MET A 88 -0.45 28.22 -24.65
CA MET A 88 0.62 28.59 -23.73
C MET A 88 0.11 29.59 -22.66
N ILE A 89 0.43 29.31 -21.40
CA ILE A 89 0.36 30.25 -20.27
C ILE A 89 1.79 30.53 -19.81
N THR A 90 2.35 31.64 -20.25
CA THR A 90 3.74 32.04 -20.00
C THR A 90 3.90 32.90 -18.76
N ASN A 91 5.15 33.16 -18.36
CA ASN A 91 5.45 34.01 -17.21
C ASN A 91 4.73 35.37 -17.29
N GLY A 92 4.17 35.81 -16.17
CA GLY A 92 3.39 37.05 -16.07
C GLY A 92 1.92 36.96 -16.49
N VAL A 93 1.49 35.86 -17.13
CA VAL A 93 0.09 35.67 -17.53
C VAL A 93 -0.74 35.15 -16.36
N GLN A 94 -1.85 35.84 -16.06
CA GLN A 94 -2.88 35.36 -15.13
C GLN A 94 -4.09 34.87 -15.93
N ALA A 95 -4.21 33.56 -16.05
CA ALA A 95 -5.29 32.88 -16.70
C ALA A 95 -6.38 32.51 -15.68
N ILE A 96 -7.62 32.90 -15.96
CA ILE A 96 -8.78 32.63 -15.11
C ILE A 96 -9.93 32.07 -15.94
N ALA A 97 -10.63 31.08 -15.42
CA ALA A 97 -11.85 30.54 -16.02
C ALA A 97 -12.77 30.00 -14.92
N GLN A 98 -14.05 29.81 -15.21
CA GLN A 98 -14.91 28.99 -14.37
C GLN A 98 -14.46 27.52 -14.41
N LYS A 99 -14.32 26.98 -15.61
CA LYS A 99 -13.93 25.58 -15.89
C LYS A 99 -12.96 25.52 -17.05
N ILE A 100 -12.15 24.46 -17.09
CA ILE A 100 -11.26 24.18 -18.20
C ILE A 100 -11.42 22.71 -18.58
N GLN A 101 -11.74 22.44 -19.84
CA GLN A 101 -12.00 21.09 -20.33
C GLN A 101 -11.20 20.84 -21.61
N ILE A 102 -10.32 19.84 -21.58
CA ILE A 102 -9.46 19.46 -22.69
C ILE A 102 -9.99 18.15 -23.28
N ALA A 103 -10.19 18.13 -24.60
CA ALA A 103 -10.76 17.04 -25.38
C ALA A 103 -12.23 16.73 -25.00
N THR A 104 -13.14 17.64 -25.34
CA THR A 104 -14.59 17.52 -25.08
C THR A 104 -15.40 16.97 -26.27
N LEU A 105 -14.76 16.69 -27.42
CA LEU A 105 -15.48 16.24 -28.62
C LEU A 105 -15.86 14.76 -28.61
N ASP A 106 -17.06 14.49 -29.11
CA ASP A 106 -17.60 13.13 -29.28
C ASP A 106 -16.89 12.33 -30.37
N SER A 107 -16.55 13.02 -31.47
CA SER A 107 -15.82 12.50 -32.62
C SER A 107 -14.41 13.09 -32.63
N PRO A 108 -13.41 12.39 -32.07
CA PRO A 108 -12.07 12.93 -31.97
C PRO A 108 -11.40 13.00 -33.34
N SER A 109 -10.91 14.18 -33.72
CA SER A 109 -10.11 14.32 -34.94
C SER A 109 -8.68 13.80 -34.77
N TYR A 110 -8.14 13.64 -33.55
CA TYR A 110 -6.77 13.11 -33.36
C TYR A 110 -6.60 11.72 -33.97
N ALA A 111 -7.66 10.91 -34.02
CA ALA A 111 -7.62 9.59 -34.67
C ALA A 111 -7.43 9.70 -36.20
N THR A 112 -7.75 10.86 -36.78
CA THR A 112 -7.71 11.13 -38.22
C THR A 112 -6.56 12.06 -38.64
N ASP A 113 -6.13 13.01 -37.80
CA ASP A 113 -5.10 14.00 -38.12
C ASP A 113 -3.88 14.00 -37.17
N GLY A 114 -3.90 13.17 -36.12
CA GLY A 114 -2.82 13.03 -35.14
C GLY A 114 -2.68 14.18 -34.15
N ARG A 115 -3.55 15.20 -34.19
CA ARG A 115 -3.39 16.41 -33.38
C ARG A 115 -4.11 16.30 -32.05
N ILE A 116 -3.39 16.56 -30.96
CA ILE A 116 -3.89 16.38 -29.59
C ILE A 116 -4.10 17.74 -28.92
N PRO A 117 -5.31 18.07 -28.43
CA PRO A 117 -5.57 19.31 -27.72
C PRO A 117 -4.72 19.35 -26.45
N SER A 118 -3.95 20.43 -26.31
CA SER A 118 -2.90 20.55 -25.32
C SER A 118 -2.79 21.95 -24.74
N LEU A 119 -2.51 22.01 -23.43
CA LEU A 119 -2.25 23.22 -22.66
C LEU A 119 -0.87 23.11 -22.00
N HIS A 120 -0.06 24.17 -22.05
CA HIS A 120 1.25 24.23 -21.43
C HIS A 120 1.38 25.48 -20.56
N ILE A 121 1.64 25.26 -19.27
CA ILE A 121 1.95 26.30 -18.28
C ILE A 121 3.47 26.30 -18.06
N SER A 122 4.14 27.39 -18.46
CA SER A 122 5.59 27.50 -18.35
C SER A 122 6.07 28.47 -17.28
N GLY A 123 5.19 29.33 -16.75
CA GLY A 123 5.55 30.29 -15.70
C GLY A 123 4.41 31.14 -15.12
N GLY A 124 3.29 31.29 -15.84
CA GLY A 124 2.15 32.08 -15.38
C GLY A 124 1.30 31.38 -14.31
N GLN A 125 0.08 31.88 -14.11
CA GLN A 125 -0.89 31.33 -13.19
C GLN A 125 -2.15 30.89 -13.92
N LEU A 126 -2.69 29.72 -13.56
CA LEU A 126 -4.01 29.25 -13.96
C LEU A 126 -4.89 29.04 -12.73
N THR A 127 -6.04 29.72 -12.72
CA THR A 127 -7.05 29.62 -11.66
C THR A 127 -8.42 29.29 -12.24
N SER A 128 -9.05 28.24 -11.72
CA SER A 128 -10.44 27.88 -11.94
C SER A 128 -11.25 28.28 -10.71
N THR A 129 -12.36 28.97 -10.92
CA THR A 129 -13.19 29.52 -9.85
C THR A 129 -14.35 28.62 -9.44
N THR A 130 -14.65 27.56 -10.20
CA THR A 130 -15.70 26.62 -9.78
C THR A 130 -15.23 25.74 -8.62
N ASN A 131 -16.08 25.63 -7.62
CA ASN A 131 -15.96 24.69 -6.52
C ASN A 131 -16.73 23.39 -6.77
N ASN A 132 -17.22 23.14 -8.00
CA ASN A 132 -17.90 21.90 -8.32
C ASN A 132 -16.88 20.75 -8.23
N TRP A 133 -17.17 19.77 -7.36
CA TRP A 133 -16.30 18.66 -6.92
C TRP A 133 -15.83 17.69 -8.01
N SER A 134 -15.88 18.07 -9.28
CA SER A 134 -15.66 17.13 -10.38
C SER A 134 -14.92 17.64 -11.58
N ASP A 135 -15.01 18.92 -11.96
CA ASP A 135 -14.64 19.33 -13.31
C ASP A 135 -14.12 20.77 -13.39
N SER A 136 -13.42 21.24 -12.36
CA SER A 136 -12.77 22.56 -12.42
C SER A 136 -11.73 22.59 -13.54
N ILE A 137 -10.85 21.59 -13.59
CA ILE A 137 -10.00 21.30 -14.74
C ILE A 137 -10.14 19.83 -15.11
N SER A 138 -10.39 19.52 -16.38
CA SER A 138 -10.45 18.15 -16.89
C SER A 138 -9.58 17.96 -18.12
N VAL A 139 -8.79 16.89 -18.12
CA VAL A 139 -7.92 16.49 -19.23
C VAL A 139 -8.36 15.15 -19.75
N GLY A 140 -8.75 15.05 -21.04
CA GLY A 140 -9.43 13.86 -21.55
C GLY A 140 -10.88 13.80 -21.09
N HIS A 141 -11.63 14.88 -21.36
CA HIS A 141 -12.96 15.09 -20.81
C HIS A 141 -13.98 14.04 -21.28
N HIS A 142 -14.07 13.84 -22.59
CA HIS A 142 -15.06 12.97 -23.24
C HIS A 142 -14.52 11.54 -23.49
N VAL A 143 -15.38 10.52 -23.56
CA VAL A 143 -14.98 9.09 -23.69
C VAL A 143 -14.03 8.77 -24.84
N ASN A 144 -14.13 9.48 -25.95
CA ASN A 144 -13.25 9.31 -27.10
C ASN A 144 -12.09 10.31 -27.12
N GLY A 145 -12.07 11.29 -26.22
CA GLY A 145 -11.11 12.38 -26.18
C GLY A 145 -9.73 11.97 -25.70
N TYR A 146 -8.69 12.57 -26.28
CA TYR A 146 -7.32 12.51 -25.80
C TYR A 146 -6.87 13.95 -25.50
N GLY A 147 -6.49 14.26 -24.26
CA GLY A 147 -6.00 15.59 -23.87
C GLY A 147 -4.62 15.57 -23.20
N LEU A 148 -3.88 16.68 -23.33
CA LEU A 148 -2.57 16.89 -22.70
C LEU A 148 -2.53 18.17 -21.85
N LEU A 149 -1.87 18.10 -20.71
CA LEU A 149 -1.48 19.27 -19.92
C LEU A 149 -0.02 19.13 -19.45
N THR A 150 0.79 20.13 -19.74
CA THR A 150 2.19 20.20 -19.29
C THR A 150 2.40 21.38 -18.36
N LEU A 151 3.08 21.15 -17.24
CA LEU A 151 3.53 22.20 -16.31
C LEU A 151 5.06 22.15 -16.20
N SER A 152 5.76 23.04 -16.89
CA SER A 152 7.21 23.20 -16.73
C SER A 152 7.57 24.31 -15.73
N GLY A 153 6.57 25.04 -15.23
CA GLY A 153 6.70 26.12 -14.27
C GLY A 153 5.33 26.71 -13.93
N GLY A 154 5.32 27.81 -13.18
CA GLY A 154 4.10 28.54 -12.85
C GLY A 154 3.24 27.92 -11.75
N LEU A 155 2.04 28.47 -11.56
CA LEU A 155 1.09 28.08 -10.53
C LEU A 155 -0.22 27.60 -11.15
N LEU A 156 -0.65 26.40 -10.79
CA LEU A 156 -2.00 25.90 -11.04
C LEU A 156 -2.71 25.80 -9.70
N SER A 157 -3.72 26.63 -9.48
CA SER A 157 -4.46 26.72 -8.21
C SER A 157 -5.95 26.59 -8.44
N ASN A 158 -6.55 25.47 -8.02
CA ASN A 158 -7.96 25.17 -8.31
C ASN A 158 -8.61 24.34 -7.21
N THR A 159 -9.92 24.14 -7.29
CA THR A 159 -10.61 23.21 -6.40
C THR A 159 -10.32 21.74 -6.76
N CYS A 160 -10.38 21.35 -8.04
CA CYS A 160 -10.20 19.95 -8.46
C CYS A 160 -9.54 19.84 -9.83
N MET A 161 -8.80 18.75 -10.06
CA MET A 161 -8.33 18.38 -11.40
C MET A 161 -8.65 16.91 -11.68
N THR A 162 -9.17 16.65 -12.87
CA THR A 162 -9.40 15.31 -13.38
C THR A 162 -8.50 15.00 -14.56
N VAL A 163 -7.92 13.81 -14.55
CA VAL A 163 -7.06 13.31 -15.61
C VAL A 163 -7.65 11.99 -16.10
N GLY A 164 -8.13 11.99 -17.34
CA GLY A 164 -9.02 10.95 -17.86
C GLY A 164 -10.37 11.00 -17.16
N HIS A 165 -11.21 11.99 -17.51
CA HIS A 165 -12.56 12.11 -16.96
C HIS A 165 -13.42 10.93 -17.45
N GLU A 166 -13.62 10.83 -18.76
CA GLU A 166 -14.19 9.67 -19.45
C GLU A 166 -13.27 9.11 -20.51
N GLY A 167 -12.36 9.92 -21.07
CA GLY A 167 -11.40 9.53 -22.09
C GLY A 167 -9.98 9.41 -21.56
N ILE A 168 -9.01 9.72 -22.42
CA ILE A 168 -7.57 9.64 -22.13
C ILE A 168 -7.05 11.02 -21.75
N GLY A 169 -6.56 11.16 -20.53
CA GLY A 169 -5.87 12.37 -20.08
C GLY A 169 -4.43 12.08 -19.70
N VAL A 170 -3.49 12.92 -20.13
CA VAL A 170 -2.10 12.87 -19.67
C VAL A 170 -1.67 14.23 -19.15
N VAL A 171 -1.14 14.24 -17.93
CA VAL A 171 -0.57 15.42 -17.30
C VAL A 171 0.88 15.16 -16.94
N THR A 172 1.76 16.10 -17.27
CA THR A 172 3.17 16.07 -16.86
C THR A 172 3.48 17.33 -16.07
N ASN A 173 3.89 17.18 -14.80
CA ASN A 173 4.41 18.26 -13.99
C ASN A 173 5.93 18.11 -13.83
N ALA A 174 6.69 18.92 -14.57
CA ALA A 174 8.15 18.93 -14.59
C ALA A 174 8.75 20.12 -13.81
N GLY A 175 7.93 21.03 -13.28
CA GLY A 175 8.43 22.20 -12.57
C GLY A 175 7.38 23.18 -12.02
N GLY A 176 6.08 22.92 -12.27
CA GLY A 176 5.00 23.75 -11.77
C GLY A 176 4.66 23.50 -10.30
N THR A 177 4.00 24.49 -9.70
CA THR A 177 3.34 24.35 -8.39
C THR A 177 1.86 24.08 -8.60
N VAL A 178 1.39 22.90 -8.21
CA VAL A 178 -0.02 22.49 -8.27
C VAL A 178 -0.60 22.52 -6.87
N LYS A 179 -1.64 23.33 -6.67
CA LYS A 179 -2.39 23.44 -5.40
C LYS A 179 -3.86 23.15 -5.68
N LEU A 180 -4.35 22.04 -5.15
CA LEU A 180 -5.73 21.62 -5.27
C LEU A 180 -6.41 21.59 -3.90
N GLU A 181 -7.64 22.09 -3.86
CA GLU A 181 -8.55 21.93 -2.72
C GLU A 181 -9.28 20.58 -2.82
N ALA A 182 -10.34 20.37 -2.02
CA ALA A 182 -11.13 19.13 -2.08
C ALA A 182 -12.05 19.10 -3.30
N PRO A 183 -12.15 17.97 -4.04
CA PRO A 183 -11.60 16.64 -3.75
C PRO A 183 -10.21 16.33 -4.35
N GLY A 184 -9.48 17.34 -4.81
CA GLY A 184 -8.08 17.19 -5.23
C GLY A 184 -7.89 16.67 -6.65
N LEU A 185 -6.91 15.78 -6.82
CA LEU A 185 -6.54 15.16 -8.09
C LEU A 185 -7.19 13.79 -8.23
N LEU A 186 -8.00 13.61 -9.28
CA LEU A 186 -8.66 12.36 -9.62
C LEU A 186 -8.14 11.85 -10.96
N ILE A 187 -7.48 10.70 -10.95
CA ILE A 187 -6.91 10.08 -12.15
C ILE A 187 -7.75 8.85 -12.50
N GLY A 188 -8.31 8.81 -13.72
CA GLY A 188 -9.29 7.81 -14.13
C GLY A 188 -10.61 7.99 -13.40
N ARG A 189 -11.31 9.09 -13.67
CA ARG A 189 -12.46 9.54 -12.85
C ARG A 189 -13.68 8.63 -12.97
N ASN A 190 -14.19 8.44 -14.18
CA ASN A 190 -15.35 7.58 -14.48
C ASN A 190 -14.87 6.21 -14.99
N ALA A 191 -15.79 5.24 -15.11
CA ALA A 191 -15.46 3.86 -15.46
C ALA A 191 -14.67 3.68 -16.77
N SER A 192 -14.91 4.52 -17.78
CA SER A 192 -14.15 4.52 -19.04
C SER A 192 -12.88 5.36 -19.00
N GLY A 193 -12.76 6.24 -18.00
CA GLY A 193 -11.69 7.22 -17.89
C GLY A 193 -10.33 6.58 -17.68
N ARG A 194 -9.34 7.06 -18.44
CA ARG A 194 -7.95 6.61 -18.41
C ARG A 194 -7.04 7.80 -18.17
N GLY A 195 -6.55 7.93 -16.96
CA GLY A 195 -5.66 9.04 -16.58
C GLY A 195 -4.22 8.60 -16.39
N THR A 196 -3.29 9.44 -16.83
CA THR A 196 -1.87 9.34 -16.46
C THR A 196 -1.38 10.68 -15.96
N TYR A 197 -0.82 10.70 -14.75
CA TYR A 197 -0.14 11.87 -14.21
C TYR A 197 1.33 11.51 -13.95
N VAL A 198 2.24 12.31 -14.47
CA VAL A 198 3.68 12.14 -14.31
C VAL A 198 4.23 13.34 -13.53
N GLN A 199 4.81 13.10 -12.37
CA GLN A 199 5.48 14.11 -11.55
C GLN A 199 7.00 13.94 -11.72
N GLU A 200 7.63 14.83 -12.47
CA GLU A 200 9.07 14.84 -12.78
C GLU A 200 9.82 16.03 -12.16
N GLY A 201 9.12 16.87 -11.41
CA GLY A 201 9.68 18.04 -10.74
C GLY A 201 8.58 18.89 -10.11
N GLY A 202 8.93 20.06 -9.57
CA GLY A 202 7.95 20.97 -8.97
C GLY A 202 7.30 20.44 -7.69
N ALA A 203 6.10 20.95 -7.38
CA ALA A 203 5.39 20.61 -6.14
C ALA A 203 3.90 20.37 -6.39
N PHE A 204 3.34 19.37 -5.71
CA PHE A 204 1.91 19.07 -5.67
C PHE A 204 1.41 19.10 -4.23
N SER A 205 0.27 19.76 -4.00
CA SER A 205 -0.49 19.66 -2.77
C SER A 205 -1.99 19.54 -3.07
N GLY A 206 -2.64 18.51 -2.52
CA GLY A 206 -4.01 18.13 -2.87
C GLY A 206 -4.38 16.77 -2.27
N GLU A 207 -5.67 16.44 -2.20
CA GLU A 207 -6.09 15.03 -2.11
C GLU A 207 -5.71 14.30 -3.42
N LEU A 208 -5.48 12.98 -3.33
CA LEU A 208 -5.02 12.18 -4.47
C LEU A 208 -5.79 10.86 -4.56
N SER A 209 -6.40 10.62 -5.72
CA SER A 209 -7.01 9.35 -6.08
C SER A 209 -6.47 8.87 -7.43
N VAL A 210 -5.78 7.73 -7.44
CA VAL A 210 -5.22 7.08 -8.62
C VAL A 210 -6.10 5.87 -8.96
N GLY A 211 -6.82 5.91 -10.07
CA GLY A 211 -7.87 4.94 -10.37
C GLY A 211 -9.09 5.20 -9.47
N HIS A 212 -9.84 6.26 -9.79
CA HIS A 212 -11.00 6.66 -8.99
C HIS A 212 -12.18 5.71 -9.23
N MET A 213 -12.79 5.73 -10.43
CA MET A 213 -13.73 4.69 -10.90
C MET A 213 -13.25 3.97 -12.16
N GLY A 214 -12.30 4.56 -12.89
CA GLY A 214 -11.67 3.97 -14.08
C GLY A 214 -10.23 3.55 -13.83
N THR A 215 -9.38 3.73 -14.84
CA THR A 215 -7.96 3.39 -14.78
C THR A 215 -7.12 4.63 -14.56
N GLY A 216 -6.30 4.64 -13.50
CA GLY A 216 -5.39 5.73 -13.22
C GLY A 216 -3.96 5.27 -13.00
N VAL A 217 -3.02 6.05 -13.51
CA VAL A 217 -1.59 5.84 -13.34
C VAL A 217 -0.96 7.12 -12.80
N LEU A 218 -0.21 7.02 -11.72
CA LEU A 218 0.67 8.06 -11.21
C LEU A 218 2.11 7.56 -11.24
N VAL A 219 2.96 8.23 -12.01
CA VAL A 219 4.41 8.02 -11.99
C VAL A 219 5.06 9.17 -11.23
N TYR A 220 5.70 8.87 -10.11
CA TYR A 220 6.43 9.83 -9.30
C TYR A 220 7.94 9.64 -9.49
N ALA A 221 8.56 10.54 -10.24
CA ALA A 221 9.96 10.49 -10.63
C ALA A 221 10.82 11.57 -9.97
N ASP A 222 10.26 12.72 -9.58
CA ASP A 222 10.94 13.75 -8.79
C ASP A 222 9.93 14.79 -8.24
N GLY A 223 10.42 15.82 -7.54
CA GLY A 223 9.62 16.90 -6.96
C GLY A 223 9.04 16.52 -5.60
N SER A 224 7.87 17.06 -5.24
CA SER A 224 7.21 16.75 -3.96
C SER A 224 5.71 16.52 -4.12
N ILE A 225 5.18 15.53 -3.41
CA ILE A 225 3.74 15.27 -3.29
C ILE A 225 3.37 15.31 -1.80
N ALA A 226 2.62 16.34 -1.42
CA ALA A 226 2.08 16.50 -0.08
C ALA A 226 0.56 16.35 -0.10
N SER A 227 0.08 15.15 0.27
CA SER A 227 -1.35 14.92 0.44
C SER A 227 -1.80 15.39 1.82
N TRP A 228 -2.85 16.20 1.88
CA TRP A 228 -3.48 16.62 3.14
C TRP A 228 -4.65 15.70 3.55
N SER A 229 -4.99 14.71 2.72
CA SER A 229 -6.03 13.70 2.95
C SER A 229 -5.50 12.29 2.70
N HIS A 230 -6.37 11.30 2.83
CA HIS A 230 -6.11 9.93 2.39
C HIS A 230 -5.68 9.90 0.92
N VAL A 231 -4.79 8.96 0.60
CA VAL A 231 -4.40 8.66 -0.78
C VAL A 231 -5.01 7.32 -1.17
N TYR A 232 -5.70 7.29 -2.30
CA TYR A 232 -6.34 6.09 -2.81
C TYR A 232 -5.66 5.63 -4.10
N VAL A 233 -5.35 4.34 -4.17
CA VAL A 233 -4.88 3.67 -5.39
C VAL A 233 -5.86 2.52 -5.66
N GLY A 234 -6.76 2.67 -6.63
CA GLY A 234 -7.91 1.79 -6.85
C GLY A 234 -9.03 2.04 -5.83
N ARG A 235 -9.74 3.17 -5.98
CA ARG A 235 -10.70 3.67 -4.98
C ARG A 235 -12.02 2.91 -5.00
N TYR A 236 -12.77 2.96 -6.10
CA TYR A 236 -14.11 2.37 -6.20
C TYR A 236 -14.11 1.01 -6.90
N ILE A 237 -15.20 0.26 -6.75
CA ILE A 237 -15.41 -1.04 -7.41
C ILE A 237 -15.22 -0.89 -8.93
N GLY A 238 -14.49 -1.83 -9.53
CA GLY A 238 -14.18 -1.83 -10.96
C GLY A 238 -13.03 -0.90 -11.37
N SER A 239 -12.51 -0.07 -10.47
CA SER A 239 -11.35 0.79 -10.76
C SER A 239 -10.02 0.04 -10.68
N GLU A 240 -9.03 0.54 -11.42
CA GLU A 240 -7.64 0.09 -11.34
C GLU A 240 -6.70 1.29 -11.16
N GLY A 241 -5.91 1.27 -10.09
CA GLY A 241 -4.91 2.30 -9.79
C GLY A 241 -3.49 1.74 -9.79
N LEU A 242 -2.55 2.46 -10.41
CA LEU A 242 -1.11 2.20 -10.32
C LEU A 242 -0.37 3.42 -9.78
N LEU A 243 0.30 3.26 -8.65
CA LEU A 243 1.26 4.21 -8.10
C LEU A 243 2.69 3.68 -8.26
N ASP A 244 3.48 4.29 -9.14
CA ASP A 244 4.89 3.96 -9.36
C ASP A 244 5.79 5.04 -8.73
N VAL A 245 6.52 4.68 -7.68
CA VAL A 245 7.34 5.58 -6.86
C VAL A 245 8.81 5.34 -7.15
N ARG A 246 9.46 6.27 -7.88
CA ARG A 246 10.84 6.14 -8.36
C ARG A 246 11.82 7.09 -7.66
N ALA A 247 11.30 8.11 -6.97
CA ALA A 247 12.08 9.04 -6.15
C ALA A 247 11.50 9.16 -4.73
N PRO A 248 12.28 9.64 -3.74
CA PRO A 248 11.76 9.99 -2.43
C PRO A 248 10.97 11.30 -2.48
N GLY A 249 9.94 11.43 -1.63
CA GLY A 249 9.23 12.71 -1.44
C GLY A 249 7.70 12.64 -1.51
N ILE A 250 7.13 11.44 -1.55
CA ILE A 250 5.71 11.22 -1.20
C ILE A 250 5.57 11.05 0.31
N ASN A 251 4.77 11.91 0.94
CA ASN A 251 4.42 11.81 2.35
C ASN A 251 2.89 11.84 2.52
N VAL A 252 2.34 10.79 3.13
CA VAL A 252 0.92 10.64 3.50
C VAL A 252 0.81 10.64 5.03
N GLY A 253 1.18 11.76 5.66
CA GLY A 253 1.21 11.92 7.12
C GLY A 253 -0.08 12.49 7.71
N SER A 254 -0.03 12.97 8.96
CA SER A 254 -1.11 13.71 9.63
C SER A 254 -2.41 12.92 9.87
N GLY A 255 -2.26 11.67 10.30
CA GLY A 255 -3.32 10.70 10.56
C GLY A 255 -3.89 10.04 9.30
N GLN A 256 -3.30 10.28 8.13
CA GLN A 256 -3.86 9.86 6.84
C GLN A 256 -3.45 8.44 6.44
N THR A 257 -4.26 7.83 5.57
CA THR A 257 -4.04 6.46 5.10
C THR A 257 -3.65 6.46 3.63
N LEU A 258 -2.65 5.66 3.28
CA LEU A 258 -2.40 5.19 1.93
C LEU A 258 -3.13 3.86 1.72
N PHE A 259 -4.18 3.88 0.90
CA PHE A 259 -4.94 2.71 0.50
C PHE A 259 -4.43 2.19 -0.84
N ILE A 260 -3.96 0.95 -0.85
CA ILE A 260 -3.66 0.17 -2.05
C ILE A 260 -4.79 -0.84 -2.24
N GLY A 261 -5.78 -0.43 -3.03
CA GLY A 261 -7.04 -1.15 -3.23
C GLY A 261 -8.01 -0.88 -2.09
N TYR A 262 -8.86 0.13 -2.23
CA TYR A 262 -9.92 0.41 -1.26
C TYR A 262 -11.15 -0.47 -1.51
N SER A 263 -11.79 -0.28 -2.66
CA SER A 263 -12.80 -1.20 -3.21
C SER A 263 -12.46 -1.64 -4.64
N GLY A 264 -11.52 -0.98 -5.30
CA GLY A 264 -10.96 -1.39 -6.59
C GLY A 264 -9.64 -2.12 -6.45
N ARG A 265 -8.95 -2.31 -7.58
CA ARG A 265 -7.61 -2.91 -7.61
C ARG A 265 -6.55 -1.84 -7.47
N GLY A 266 -5.73 -1.94 -6.42
CA GLY A 266 -4.57 -1.08 -6.23
C GLY A 266 -3.26 -1.79 -6.50
N ILE A 267 -2.35 -1.11 -7.18
CA ILE A 267 -0.97 -1.56 -7.40
C ILE A 267 -0.02 -0.46 -6.93
N LEU A 268 0.87 -0.79 -6.01
CA LEU A 268 2.01 0.05 -5.62
C LEU A 268 3.31 -0.61 -6.07
N GLU A 269 4.09 0.13 -6.84
CA GLU A 269 5.43 -0.24 -7.28
C GLU A 269 6.44 0.74 -6.66
N GLN A 270 7.03 0.35 -5.52
CA GLN A 270 7.86 1.26 -4.72
C GLN A 270 9.36 0.99 -4.89
N ARG A 271 10.04 1.87 -5.62
CA ARG A 271 11.49 1.86 -5.89
C ARG A 271 12.26 2.92 -5.11
N ALA A 272 11.57 3.75 -4.33
CA ALA A 272 12.18 4.77 -3.47
C ALA A 272 11.41 4.93 -2.14
N ASN A 273 11.92 5.79 -1.26
CA ASN A 273 11.35 5.95 0.08
C ASN A 273 9.97 6.62 0.03
N LEU A 274 9.02 6.03 0.77
CA LEU A 274 7.66 6.52 0.93
C LEU A 274 7.26 6.42 2.40
N SER A 275 6.50 7.40 2.90
CA SER A 275 5.96 7.38 4.26
C SER A 275 4.45 7.58 4.24
N ALA A 276 3.75 6.80 5.05
CA ALA A 276 2.32 6.94 5.31
C ALA A 276 2.03 6.68 6.80
N ASP A 277 1.03 7.34 7.37
CA ASP A 277 0.66 7.05 8.74
C ASP A 277 0.01 5.67 8.87
N TYR A 278 -0.89 5.34 7.95
CA TYR A 278 -1.44 4.01 7.81
C TYR A 278 -1.20 3.49 6.40
N LEU A 279 -0.66 2.28 6.28
CA LEU A 279 -0.60 1.55 5.01
C LEU A 279 -1.66 0.44 5.02
N LYS A 280 -2.55 0.42 4.04
CA LYS A 280 -3.62 -0.58 3.95
C LYS A 280 -3.64 -1.16 2.54
N VAL A 281 -3.56 -2.49 2.44
CA VAL A 281 -3.45 -3.21 1.17
C VAL A 281 -4.58 -4.23 1.05
N GLY A 282 -5.43 -4.10 0.04
CA GLY A 282 -6.48 -5.05 -0.31
C GLY A 282 -7.71 -4.98 0.57
N GLY A 283 -8.64 -4.07 0.24
CA GLY A 283 -9.96 -3.92 0.86
C GLY A 283 -11.12 -4.56 0.10
N ASN A 284 -10.84 -5.30 -0.98
CA ASN A 284 -11.85 -6.03 -1.75
C ASN A 284 -11.52 -7.53 -1.70
N PRO A 285 -12.44 -8.42 -1.28
CA PRO A 285 -12.17 -9.86 -1.18
C PRO A 285 -12.16 -10.60 -2.54
N ASP A 286 -12.70 -9.98 -3.58
CA ASP A 286 -12.84 -10.57 -4.92
C ASP A 286 -11.68 -10.18 -5.85
N ILE A 287 -10.86 -9.21 -5.47
CA ILE A 287 -9.75 -8.70 -6.29
C ILE A 287 -8.51 -8.44 -5.43
N THR A 288 -7.42 -9.13 -5.75
CA THR A 288 -6.13 -8.95 -5.08
C THR A 288 -5.48 -7.63 -5.43
N SER A 289 -5.18 -6.82 -4.41
CA SER A 289 -4.32 -5.63 -4.54
C SER A 289 -2.91 -5.91 -4.06
N VAL A 290 -1.92 -5.27 -4.69
CA VAL A 290 -0.51 -5.62 -4.50
C VAL A 290 0.32 -4.38 -4.21
N ALA A 291 1.11 -4.44 -3.15
CA ALA A 291 2.13 -3.44 -2.84
C ALA A 291 3.51 -4.09 -2.87
N THR A 292 4.40 -3.65 -3.76
CA THR A 292 5.77 -4.16 -3.89
C THR A 292 6.79 -3.13 -3.42
N ILE A 293 7.66 -3.51 -2.49
CA ILE A 293 8.79 -2.69 -2.03
C ILE A 293 10.10 -3.31 -2.53
N TYR A 294 10.77 -2.61 -3.44
CA TYR A 294 12.01 -3.08 -4.06
C TYR A 294 13.25 -2.77 -3.22
N ALA A 295 14.34 -3.47 -3.52
CA ALA A 295 15.64 -3.24 -2.92
C ALA A 295 16.06 -1.76 -3.01
N GLY A 296 16.63 -1.24 -1.91
CA GLY A 296 16.99 0.17 -1.78
C GLY A 296 15.83 1.09 -1.36
N ALA A 297 14.59 0.62 -1.40
CA ALA A 297 13.42 1.37 -0.96
C ALA A 297 13.00 1.01 0.48
N THR A 298 12.55 2.02 1.23
CA THR A 298 11.93 1.87 2.55
C THR A 298 10.53 2.45 2.55
N ASN A 299 9.53 1.66 2.92
CA ASN A 299 8.20 2.17 3.26
C ASN A 299 8.12 2.38 4.76
N THR A 300 7.72 3.57 5.22
CA THR A 300 7.47 3.81 6.66
C THR A 300 5.98 3.93 6.91
N ALA A 301 5.42 2.95 7.61
CA ALA A 301 4.08 2.98 8.18
C ALA A 301 4.17 3.50 9.63
N VAL A 302 3.73 4.74 9.88
CA VAL A 302 3.94 5.38 11.20
C VAL A 302 3.09 4.75 12.30
N HIS A 303 1.86 4.34 11.99
CA HIS A 303 0.91 3.78 12.94
C HIS A 303 0.61 2.31 12.70
N SER A 304 0.27 1.90 11.48
CA SER A 304 0.10 0.47 11.20
C SER A 304 0.16 0.14 9.71
N CYS A 305 0.43 -1.14 9.44
CA CYS A 305 0.29 -1.78 8.15
C CYS A 305 -0.76 -2.89 8.24
N ASN A 306 -1.72 -2.90 7.32
CA ASN A 306 -2.76 -3.94 7.23
C ASN A 306 -2.74 -4.53 5.82
N VAL A 307 -2.75 -5.86 5.71
CA VAL A 307 -2.64 -6.59 4.45
C VAL A 307 -3.74 -7.64 4.40
N GLY A 308 -4.65 -7.52 3.43
CA GLY A 308 -5.85 -8.35 3.29
C GLY A 308 -6.87 -8.04 4.39
N GLY A 309 -7.67 -7.00 4.18
CA GLY A 309 -8.68 -6.52 5.11
C GLY A 309 -8.15 -5.56 6.18
N TYR A 310 -9.01 -4.64 6.65
CA TYR A 310 -8.66 -3.59 7.61
C TYR A 310 -9.88 -2.86 8.18
N PRO A 311 -9.75 -2.21 9.36
CA PRO A 311 -10.81 -1.36 9.89
C PRO A 311 -10.88 -0.02 9.14
N VAL A 312 -12.08 0.50 8.94
CA VAL A 312 -12.36 1.86 8.45
C VAL A 312 -13.35 2.55 9.38
N TRP A 313 -13.33 3.87 9.44
CA TRP A 313 -14.31 4.63 10.19
C TRP A 313 -15.52 4.91 9.31
N GLY A 314 -16.64 4.28 9.62
CA GLY A 314 -17.97 4.53 9.04
C GLY A 314 -18.81 5.45 9.92
N GLN A 315 -20.05 5.73 9.49
CA GLN A 315 -20.99 6.60 10.22
C GLN A 315 -21.37 6.05 11.61
N ASP A 316 -21.44 4.72 11.73
CA ASP A 316 -21.86 4.02 12.96
C ASP A 316 -20.68 3.51 13.80
N GLY A 317 -19.45 3.90 13.46
CA GLY A 317 -18.23 3.50 14.17
C GLY A 317 -17.22 2.79 13.28
N ILE A 318 -16.45 1.86 13.85
CA ILE A 318 -15.45 1.11 13.11
C ILE A 318 -16.14 -0.01 12.32
N GLU A 319 -15.99 0.03 11.00
CA GLU A 319 -16.39 -1.03 10.09
C GLU A 319 -15.17 -1.91 9.75
N GLU A 320 -15.37 -3.23 9.78
CA GLU A 320 -14.33 -4.20 9.44
C GLU A 320 -14.45 -4.57 7.96
N ILE A 321 -13.45 -4.21 7.16
CA ILE A 321 -13.41 -4.56 5.75
C ILE A 321 -12.68 -5.89 5.59
N ILE A 322 -13.35 -6.87 4.99
CA ILE A 322 -12.75 -8.11 4.50
C ILE A 322 -12.09 -7.83 3.15
N GLY A 323 -10.88 -8.34 2.92
CA GLY A 323 -10.21 -8.08 1.64
C GLY A 323 -9.08 -9.03 1.28
N ASP A 324 -8.60 -8.92 0.05
CA ASP A 324 -7.52 -9.70 -0.54
C ASP A 324 -6.34 -8.79 -0.90
N GLY A 325 -5.22 -8.96 -0.20
CA GLY A 325 -4.07 -8.06 -0.29
C GLY A 325 -2.74 -8.78 -0.16
N VAL A 326 -1.77 -8.35 -0.97
CA VAL A 326 -0.41 -8.88 -0.97
C VAL A 326 0.61 -7.76 -0.79
N LEU A 327 1.42 -7.86 0.25
CA LEU A 327 2.65 -7.07 0.41
C LEU A 327 3.84 -7.91 -0.05
N VAL A 328 4.52 -7.47 -1.10
CA VAL A 328 5.71 -8.12 -1.65
C VAL A 328 6.95 -7.33 -1.25
N LEU A 329 7.90 -8.00 -0.61
CA LEU A 329 9.24 -7.47 -0.41
C LEU A 329 10.18 -8.10 -1.44
N ARG A 330 10.87 -7.26 -2.22
CA ARG A 330 11.91 -7.65 -3.17
C ARG A 330 13.25 -7.05 -2.79
N GLY A 331 13.69 -7.34 -1.58
CA GLY A 331 14.86 -6.78 -0.93
C GLY A 331 14.62 -5.42 -0.25
N GLY A 332 13.41 -4.89 -0.33
CA GLY A 332 13.00 -3.65 0.34
C GLY A 332 12.75 -3.81 1.83
N VAL A 333 12.50 -2.69 2.49
CA VAL A 333 12.25 -2.64 3.94
C VAL A 333 10.88 -2.03 4.23
N LEU A 334 10.08 -2.70 5.06
CA LEU A 334 8.92 -2.09 5.71
C LEU A 334 9.32 -1.66 7.13
N HIS A 335 9.30 -0.35 7.35
CA HIS A 335 9.40 0.23 8.67
C HIS A 335 8.01 0.40 9.28
N ILE A 336 7.88 -0.04 10.53
CA ILE A 336 6.71 0.25 11.36
C ILE A 336 7.20 1.08 12.53
N SER A 337 6.88 2.38 12.51
CA SER A 337 7.24 3.25 13.62
C SER A 337 6.41 2.86 14.84
N ASN A 338 7.02 2.85 16.03
CA ASN A 338 6.28 2.50 17.24
C ASN A 338 6.83 3.13 18.53
N GLY A 339 6.02 3.96 19.18
CA GLY A 339 6.28 4.49 20.52
C GLY A 339 5.68 3.67 21.68
N SER A 340 4.88 2.62 21.43
CA SER A 340 4.16 1.86 22.48
C SER A 340 3.96 0.37 22.14
N LEU A 341 3.62 -0.50 23.10
CA LEU A 341 3.46 -1.96 22.86
C LEU A 341 2.13 -2.36 22.17
N GLN A 342 1.78 -1.70 21.06
CA GLN A 342 0.56 -1.96 20.31
C GLN A 342 0.76 -2.86 19.08
N GLU A 343 -0.29 -3.57 18.69
CA GLU A 343 -0.37 -4.28 17.40
C GLU A 343 -0.40 -3.26 16.25
N ARG A 344 0.54 -3.43 15.32
CA ARG A 344 0.75 -2.48 14.21
C ARG A 344 0.97 -3.15 12.86
N LEU A 345 1.16 -4.47 12.83
CA LEU A 345 1.14 -5.24 11.60
C LEU A 345 -0.01 -6.23 11.66
N TYR A 346 -0.89 -6.19 10.66
CA TYR A 346 -2.06 -7.06 10.57
C TYR A 346 -2.06 -7.75 9.22
N VAL A 347 -2.17 -9.07 9.21
CA VAL A 347 -2.16 -9.86 7.97
C VAL A 347 -3.33 -10.84 8.02
N GLY A 348 -4.29 -10.65 7.10
CA GLY A 348 -5.52 -11.44 7.04
C GLY A 348 -6.31 -11.34 8.34
N ARG A 349 -6.44 -10.14 8.91
CA ARG A 349 -6.89 -9.94 10.30
C ARG A 349 -8.24 -10.59 10.61
N TYR A 350 -9.16 -10.56 9.66
CA TYR A 350 -10.54 -10.98 9.86
C TYR A 350 -10.85 -12.30 9.16
N ALA A 351 -11.84 -13.03 9.66
CA ALA A 351 -12.33 -14.24 9.00
C ALA A 351 -12.83 -13.92 7.58
N GLY A 352 -12.43 -14.73 6.60
CA GLY A 352 -12.67 -14.51 5.17
C GLY A 352 -11.67 -13.57 4.48
N SER A 353 -10.75 -12.95 5.22
CA SER A 353 -9.73 -12.08 4.61
C SER A 353 -8.53 -12.87 4.11
N ARG A 354 -7.95 -12.45 2.99
CA ARG A 354 -6.77 -13.08 2.39
C ARG A 354 -5.60 -12.12 2.42
N GLY A 355 -4.86 -12.13 3.52
CA GLY A 355 -3.66 -11.31 3.68
C GLY A 355 -2.40 -12.10 3.44
N ARG A 356 -1.48 -11.56 2.63
CA ARG A 356 -0.19 -12.23 2.36
C ARG A 356 0.99 -11.28 2.38
N ILE A 357 2.02 -11.64 3.13
CA ILE A 357 3.35 -11.04 2.98
C ILE A 357 4.25 -12.05 2.28
N GLN A 358 4.94 -11.65 1.22
CA GLN A 358 5.80 -12.57 0.46
C GLN A 358 7.10 -11.97 -0.06
N GLY A 359 8.05 -12.84 -0.40
CA GLY A 359 9.34 -12.48 -1.01
C GLY A 359 10.50 -12.48 -0.01
N TRP A 360 11.40 -11.52 -0.10
CA TRP A 360 12.57 -11.35 0.78
C TRP A 360 12.79 -9.87 1.09
N GLY A 361 13.37 -9.58 2.25
CA GLY A 361 13.49 -8.22 2.77
C GLY A 361 13.39 -8.21 4.28
N ARG A 362 13.07 -7.06 4.86
CA ARG A 362 13.01 -6.90 6.31
C ARG A 362 11.79 -6.11 6.74
N ILE A 363 11.21 -6.52 7.87
CA ILE A 363 10.26 -5.70 8.63
C ILE A 363 10.92 -5.31 9.94
N SER A 364 11.08 -4.00 10.16
CA SER A 364 11.85 -3.46 11.29
C SER A 364 11.25 -2.18 11.85
N HIS A 365 11.75 -1.79 13.02
CA HIS A 365 11.50 -0.48 13.57
C HIS A 365 12.49 0.55 12.95
N PRO A 366 12.10 1.81 12.69
CA PRO A 366 13.00 2.84 12.14
C PRO A 366 14.24 3.10 13.00
N SER A 367 14.12 3.05 14.32
CA SER A 367 15.25 3.13 15.24
C SER A 367 15.63 1.73 15.73
N SER A 368 16.85 1.32 15.44
CA SER A 368 17.40 0.04 15.91
C SER A 368 17.40 -0.04 17.44
N GLY A 369 16.98 -1.19 17.99
CA GLY A 369 17.07 -1.49 19.42
C GLY A 369 15.82 -1.17 20.25
N THR A 370 14.85 -0.42 19.72
CA THR A 370 13.53 -0.23 20.35
C THR A 370 12.52 -1.15 19.65
N THR A 371 12.09 -2.20 20.33
CA THR A 371 11.28 -3.26 19.71
C THR A 371 9.91 -3.36 20.33
N ASN A 372 8.91 -2.87 19.62
CA ASN A 372 7.52 -2.90 20.06
C ASN A 372 6.56 -3.37 18.97
N ILE A 373 7.05 -3.83 17.81
CA ILE A 373 6.17 -4.26 16.72
C ILE A 373 5.52 -5.59 17.09
N ARG A 374 4.19 -5.60 17.16
CA ARG A 374 3.39 -6.82 17.31
C ARG A 374 2.61 -7.08 16.03
N LEU A 375 2.65 -8.33 15.60
CA LEU A 375 1.97 -8.85 14.43
C LEU A 375 0.71 -9.60 14.86
N VAL A 376 -0.41 -9.33 14.17
CA VAL A 376 -1.59 -10.18 14.17
C VAL A 376 -1.62 -10.96 12.85
N LEU A 377 -1.56 -12.27 12.94
CA LEU A 377 -1.71 -13.18 11.80
C LEU A 377 -3.05 -13.91 11.96
N GLY A 378 -4.11 -13.41 11.32
CA GLY A 378 -5.42 -14.05 11.33
C GLY A 378 -5.49 -15.19 10.30
N GLU A 379 -6.27 -15.01 9.24
CA GLU A 379 -6.24 -15.85 8.02
C GLU A 379 -5.06 -15.54 7.08
N GLY A 380 -3.99 -15.00 7.65
CA GLY A 380 -2.84 -14.52 6.90
C GLY A 380 -1.80 -15.61 6.60
N VAL A 381 -1.05 -15.37 5.52
CA VAL A 381 0.09 -16.19 5.11
C VAL A 381 1.35 -15.33 5.01
N ILE A 382 2.46 -15.82 5.56
CA ILE A 382 3.77 -15.22 5.40
C ILE A 382 4.66 -16.22 4.67
N GLN A 383 5.12 -15.87 3.46
CA GLN A 383 5.92 -16.77 2.63
C GLN A 383 7.23 -16.13 2.19
N ALA A 384 8.35 -16.65 2.66
CA ALA A 384 9.63 -16.31 2.04
C ALA A 384 9.75 -16.99 0.67
N ASP A 385 9.99 -16.20 -0.37
CA ASP A 385 10.29 -16.68 -1.71
C ASP A 385 11.68 -16.18 -2.09
N GLY A 386 12.61 -17.10 -2.31
CA GLY A 386 13.98 -16.76 -2.69
C GLY A 386 14.13 -16.48 -4.19
N GLU A 387 13.12 -16.77 -5.00
CA GLU A 387 13.16 -16.71 -6.46
C GLU A 387 14.38 -17.46 -7.05
N GLY A 388 14.74 -18.60 -6.45
CA GLY A 388 15.85 -19.45 -6.88
C GLY A 388 17.20 -19.11 -6.24
N GLU A 389 17.26 -18.06 -5.42
CA GLU A 389 18.46 -17.62 -4.70
C GLU A 389 18.28 -17.71 -3.19
N VAL A 390 19.39 -17.88 -2.47
CA VAL A 390 19.39 -17.93 -0.99
C VAL A 390 19.02 -16.56 -0.43
N ARG A 391 17.73 -16.35 -0.12
CA ARG A 391 17.21 -15.06 0.38
C ARG A 391 16.42 -15.20 1.67
N THR A 392 16.23 -14.09 2.37
CA THR A 392 15.65 -14.05 3.73
C THR A 392 14.53 -13.03 3.79
N LEU A 393 13.38 -13.44 4.33
CA LEU A 393 12.37 -12.54 4.88
C LEU A 393 12.60 -12.44 6.39
N ASP A 394 13.10 -11.29 6.85
CA ASP A 394 13.50 -11.07 8.23
C ASP A 394 12.41 -10.34 9.03
N LEU A 395 11.88 -11.04 10.05
CA LEU A 395 10.86 -10.54 10.98
C LEU A 395 11.36 -10.50 12.43
N ASN A 396 12.66 -10.67 12.66
CA ASN A 396 13.24 -10.87 13.98
C ASN A 396 13.16 -9.63 14.92
N GLU A 397 12.82 -8.46 14.38
CA GLU A 397 12.51 -7.27 15.19
C GLU A 397 11.06 -7.21 15.70
N ILE A 398 10.18 -8.05 15.16
CA ILE A 398 8.82 -8.22 15.67
C ILE A 398 8.92 -9.03 16.96
N VAL A 399 8.26 -8.52 18.02
CA VAL A 399 8.39 -9.09 19.36
C VAL A 399 7.39 -10.21 19.60
N SER A 400 6.19 -10.15 19.02
CA SER A 400 5.20 -11.20 19.20
C SER A 400 4.30 -11.34 17.99
N THR A 401 3.84 -12.57 17.77
CA THR A 401 2.71 -12.88 16.90
C THR A 401 1.51 -13.18 17.78
N SER A 402 0.34 -12.66 17.44
CA SER A 402 -0.95 -13.13 17.92
C SER A 402 -1.74 -13.69 16.74
N ASN A 403 -2.66 -14.60 17.04
CA ASN A 403 -3.64 -15.06 16.07
C ASN A 403 -5.04 -14.73 16.60
N SER A 404 -5.81 -14.01 15.80
CA SER A 404 -7.18 -13.60 16.13
C SER A 404 -8.24 -14.53 15.52
N VAL A 405 -7.87 -15.41 14.59
CA VAL A 405 -8.78 -16.34 13.90
C VAL A 405 -8.29 -17.78 14.06
N PRO A 406 -9.08 -18.68 14.67
CA PRO A 406 -8.68 -20.09 14.82
C PRO A 406 -8.35 -20.75 13.48
N ASN A 407 -7.13 -21.27 13.34
CA ASN A 407 -6.67 -21.96 12.12
C ASN A 407 -7.18 -23.43 12.06
N GLY A 408 -7.37 -24.06 13.21
CA GLY A 408 -7.85 -25.46 13.30
C GLY A 408 -6.86 -26.50 12.75
N ALA A 409 -7.32 -27.75 12.63
CA ALA A 409 -6.47 -28.85 12.14
C ALA A 409 -6.22 -28.78 10.63
N THR A 410 -7.16 -28.24 9.86
CA THR A 410 -7.10 -28.20 8.38
C THR A 410 -6.71 -26.84 7.82
N GLY A 411 -6.58 -25.81 8.64
CA GLY A 411 -6.25 -24.47 8.16
C GLY A 411 -4.79 -24.34 7.71
N THR A 412 -4.57 -23.38 6.83
CA THR A 412 -3.32 -23.15 6.11
C THR A 412 -2.67 -21.83 6.47
N ASN A 413 -3.14 -21.16 7.52
CA ASN A 413 -2.58 -19.87 7.94
C ASN A 413 -1.25 -20.12 8.67
N GLY A 414 -0.24 -19.31 8.38
CA GLY A 414 1.08 -19.50 8.97
C GLY A 414 2.24 -19.14 8.06
N TRP A 415 3.32 -19.92 8.19
CA TRP A 415 4.64 -19.55 7.70
C TRP A 415 5.14 -20.52 6.65
N TYR A 416 5.68 -20.00 5.55
CA TYR A 416 6.12 -20.79 4.42
C TYR A 416 7.45 -20.29 3.89
N ALA A 417 8.21 -21.20 3.29
CA ALA A 417 9.47 -20.89 2.64
C ALA A 417 9.59 -21.74 1.37
N VAL A 418 9.85 -21.09 0.23
CA VAL A 418 9.92 -21.72 -1.09
C VAL A 418 11.08 -21.15 -1.90
N ASN A 419 11.51 -21.87 -2.94
CA ASN A 419 12.49 -21.41 -3.94
C ASN A 419 13.75 -20.80 -3.31
N LYS A 420 14.39 -21.52 -2.39
CA LYS A 420 15.54 -21.07 -1.59
C LYS A 420 15.27 -19.90 -0.61
N GLY A 421 14.01 -19.56 -0.34
CA GLY A 421 13.62 -18.59 0.69
C GLY A 421 13.77 -19.12 2.12
N ARG A 422 13.90 -18.22 3.10
CA ARG A 422 13.69 -18.52 4.52
C ARG A 422 12.93 -17.40 5.22
N VAL A 423 12.07 -17.75 6.17
CA VAL A 423 11.45 -16.79 7.09
C VAL A 423 12.22 -16.85 8.40
N LEU A 424 12.80 -15.74 8.85
CA LEU A 424 13.21 -15.62 10.25
C LEU A 424 12.01 -15.15 11.05
N PHE A 425 11.61 -15.93 12.06
CA PHE A 425 10.41 -15.65 12.80
C PHE A 425 10.51 -14.36 13.63
N PRO A 426 9.35 -13.76 13.97
CA PRO A 426 9.25 -12.93 15.16
C PRO A 426 9.87 -13.65 16.36
N ARG A 427 10.76 -12.97 17.06
CA ARG A 427 11.49 -13.58 18.18
C ARG A 427 10.58 -13.79 19.38
N THR A 428 10.94 -14.73 20.23
CA THR A 428 10.27 -14.96 21.51
C THR A 428 11.27 -14.75 22.65
N TRP A 429 10.84 -14.25 23.81
CA TRP A 429 11.74 -13.99 24.95
C TRP A 429 11.27 -14.64 26.24
N PHE A 430 12.24 -14.94 27.11
CA PHE A 430 12.02 -15.39 28.48
C PHE A 430 12.46 -14.28 29.46
N ASN A 431 11.56 -13.90 30.37
CA ASN A 431 11.73 -12.78 31.27
C ASN A 431 12.36 -13.15 32.64
N ASN A 432 12.60 -14.43 32.92
CA ASN A 432 13.13 -14.88 34.19
C ASN A 432 13.97 -16.16 34.04
N SER A 433 14.97 -16.31 34.92
CA SER A 433 15.57 -17.61 35.19
C SER A 433 14.54 -18.46 35.92
N SER A 434 14.25 -19.65 35.41
CA SER A 434 13.29 -20.55 36.03
C SER A 434 13.62 -22.00 35.67
N GLY A 435 13.18 -22.93 36.51
CA GLY A 435 13.39 -24.36 36.28
C GLY A 435 12.82 -24.84 34.95
N THR A 436 11.66 -24.32 34.53
CA THR A 436 10.95 -24.71 33.30
C THR A 436 10.25 -23.52 32.65
N GLN A 437 10.41 -23.33 31.35
CA GLN A 437 9.70 -22.32 30.55
C GLN A 437 9.08 -22.93 29.30
N ALA A 438 7.84 -22.55 28.99
CA ALA A 438 7.14 -23.00 27.79
C ALA A 438 6.64 -21.81 26.96
N ARG A 439 6.92 -21.81 25.65
CA ARG A 439 6.50 -20.77 24.72
C ARG A 439 6.23 -21.32 23.32
N CYS A 440 5.40 -20.63 22.54
CA CYS A 440 5.32 -20.77 21.09
C CYS A 440 6.13 -19.68 20.36
N MET A 441 6.77 -20.06 19.26
CA MET A 441 7.43 -19.17 18.30
C MET A 441 6.72 -19.27 16.95
N GLY A 442 6.47 -18.11 16.32
CA GLY A 442 5.60 -18.03 15.14
C GLY A 442 4.11 -18.12 15.47
N ASP A 443 3.72 -18.04 16.74
CA ASP A 443 2.32 -17.99 17.18
C ASP A 443 2.24 -17.20 18.50
N TRP A 444 1.05 -17.09 19.08
CA TRP A 444 0.88 -16.50 20.40
C TRP A 444 1.74 -17.24 21.42
N HIS A 445 2.69 -16.50 22.01
CA HIS A 445 3.73 -17.05 22.88
C HIS A 445 3.17 -17.85 24.07
N GLY A 446 1.95 -17.57 24.51
CA GLY A 446 1.28 -18.28 25.61
C GLY A 446 0.50 -19.54 25.19
N ASN A 447 0.41 -19.86 23.90
CA ASN A 447 -0.29 -21.05 23.45
C ASN A 447 0.42 -22.33 23.94
N PRO A 448 -0.33 -23.33 24.44
CA PRO A 448 0.25 -24.59 24.91
C PRO A 448 0.67 -25.53 23.75
N ALA A 449 0.24 -25.23 22.53
CA ALA A 449 0.57 -25.95 21.30
C ALA A 449 0.51 -24.98 20.10
N PRO A 450 1.30 -25.23 19.05
CA PRO A 450 1.33 -24.36 17.87
C PRO A 450 0.04 -24.52 17.02
N GLY A 451 -0.63 -23.41 16.73
CA GLY A 451 -1.85 -23.37 15.91
C GLY A 451 -1.61 -22.98 14.45
N LEU A 452 -0.58 -22.17 14.19
CA LEU A 452 -0.21 -21.69 12.86
C LEU A 452 0.75 -22.66 12.16
N VAL A 453 0.56 -22.90 10.85
CA VAL A 453 1.41 -23.79 10.06
C VAL A 453 2.89 -23.40 10.18
N ASN A 454 3.77 -24.39 10.43
CA ASN A 454 5.21 -24.25 10.64
C ASN A 454 5.65 -23.47 11.90
N SER A 455 4.72 -23.13 12.81
CA SER A 455 5.06 -22.64 14.15
C SER A 455 5.53 -23.76 15.07
N VAL A 456 6.27 -23.40 16.12
CA VAL A 456 6.91 -24.35 17.03
C VAL A 456 6.56 -23.98 18.46
N HIS A 457 6.24 -24.97 19.30
CA HIS A 457 6.19 -24.83 20.75
C HIS A 457 7.39 -25.51 21.39
N ALA A 458 7.98 -24.88 22.39
CA ALA A 458 9.15 -25.40 23.10
C ALA A 458 8.95 -25.31 24.62
N THR A 459 9.25 -26.41 25.31
CA THR A 459 9.36 -26.47 26.76
C THR A 459 10.81 -26.69 27.14
N PHE A 460 11.46 -25.64 27.64
CA PHE A 460 12.85 -25.65 28.11
C PHE A 460 12.94 -26.00 29.58
N THR A 461 14.01 -26.69 29.98
CA THR A 461 14.39 -26.88 31.39
C THR A 461 15.80 -26.36 31.67
N GLY A 462 16.05 -25.92 32.90
CA GLY A 462 17.38 -25.51 33.34
C GLY A 462 17.88 -24.21 32.71
N ILE A 463 17.00 -23.26 32.45
CA ILE A 463 17.40 -21.90 32.03
C ILE A 463 17.96 -21.17 33.26
N THR A 464 19.26 -20.91 33.26
CA THR A 464 19.98 -20.33 34.41
C THR A 464 20.26 -18.83 34.31
N LEU A 465 20.07 -18.21 33.14
CA LEU A 465 20.32 -16.79 32.90
C LEU A 465 19.02 -16.02 32.65
N SER A 466 19.01 -14.72 32.97
CA SER A 466 17.92 -13.80 32.65
C SER A 466 18.16 -13.06 31.33
N ALA A 467 17.05 -12.78 30.65
CA ALA A 467 16.93 -12.39 29.23
C ALA A 467 17.55 -13.42 28.27
N ASN A 468 16.72 -14.36 27.81
CA ASN A 468 17.06 -15.23 26.69
C ASN A 468 16.05 -15.08 25.57
N PHE A 469 16.53 -15.03 24.33
CA PHE A 469 15.75 -14.90 23.12
C PHE A 469 15.74 -16.22 22.39
N TRP A 470 14.56 -16.83 22.29
CA TRP A 470 14.34 -17.97 21.42
C TRP A 470 14.08 -17.48 20.00
N ARG A 471 14.89 -17.99 19.08
CA ARG A 471 14.93 -17.57 17.69
C ARG A 471 15.02 -18.77 16.77
N GLY A 472 14.63 -18.53 15.54
CA GLY A 472 14.72 -19.51 14.48
C GLY A 472 13.94 -19.08 13.26
N GLY A 473 13.80 -20.01 12.35
CA GLY A 473 13.07 -19.79 11.12
C GLY A 473 12.65 -21.08 10.46
N VAL A 474 11.76 -20.94 9.48
CA VAL A 474 11.41 -22.01 8.53
C VAL A 474 12.16 -21.78 7.22
N TYR A 475 12.70 -22.86 6.68
CA TYR A 475 13.59 -22.87 5.53
C TYR A 475 12.98 -23.65 4.37
N ALA A 476 13.17 -23.15 3.16
CA ALA A 476 12.83 -23.90 1.96
C ALA A 476 13.77 -25.12 1.85
N PRO A 477 13.27 -26.33 1.49
CA PRO A 477 14.08 -27.55 1.42
C PRO A 477 15.25 -27.53 0.44
N ASP A 478 15.23 -26.63 -0.54
CA ASP A 478 16.17 -26.51 -1.65
C ASP A 478 17.33 -25.54 -1.36
N ARG A 479 17.51 -25.10 -0.11
CA ARG A 479 18.59 -24.19 0.27
C ARG A 479 19.93 -24.89 0.45
N ASP A 480 20.97 -24.25 -0.06
CA ASP A 480 22.34 -24.76 -0.01
C ASP A 480 23.00 -24.62 1.39
N ASP A 481 22.41 -23.85 2.30
CA ASP A 481 22.90 -23.65 3.67
C ASP A 481 22.31 -24.63 4.70
N ILE A 482 21.45 -25.57 4.26
CA ILE A 482 20.97 -26.68 5.07
C ILE A 482 22.09 -27.75 5.16
N PRO A 483 22.39 -28.31 6.35
CA PRO A 483 23.38 -29.37 6.46
C PRO A 483 23.08 -30.57 5.55
N ALA A 484 24.09 -31.01 4.81
CA ALA A 484 23.96 -32.15 3.89
C ALA A 484 23.69 -33.49 4.63
N GLY A 485 23.26 -34.51 3.88
CA GLY A 485 23.10 -35.87 4.41
C GLY A 485 21.71 -36.18 4.97
N LEU A 486 20.69 -35.35 4.67
CA LEU A 486 19.30 -35.74 4.90
C LEU A 486 18.97 -36.93 3.96
N PRO A 487 18.21 -37.96 4.41
CA PRO A 487 17.89 -39.12 3.58
C PRO A 487 17.21 -38.73 2.26
N THR A 488 17.69 -39.29 1.14
CA THR A 488 17.23 -38.94 -0.22
C THR A 488 15.91 -39.60 -0.61
N ASP A 489 15.46 -40.61 0.14
CA ASP A 489 14.20 -41.33 -0.03
C ASP A 489 13.00 -40.65 0.67
N ALA A 490 13.19 -39.41 1.15
CA ALA A 490 12.26 -38.68 1.98
C ALA A 490 12.01 -37.27 1.42
N GLU A 491 10.75 -36.84 1.40
CA GLU A 491 10.39 -35.49 0.99
C GLU A 491 10.30 -34.58 2.23
N PRO A 492 11.10 -33.50 2.33
CA PRO A 492 10.98 -32.57 3.44
C PRO A 492 9.70 -31.73 3.32
N ILE A 493 8.86 -31.82 4.34
CA ILE A 493 7.63 -31.01 4.46
C ILE A 493 7.81 -29.79 5.37
N GLY A 494 8.84 -29.79 6.22
CA GLY A 494 9.24 -28.65 7.03
C GLY A 494 10.69 -28.76 7.49
N ILE A 495 11.42 -27.64 7.45
CA ILE A 495 12.80 -27.53 7.92
C ILE A 495 12.93 -26.31 8.81
N TRP A 496 13.50 -26.50 10.00
CA TRP A 496 13.68 -25.45 10.99
C TRP A 496 15.12 -25.40 11.47
N GLN A 497 15.59 -24.18 11.73
CA GLN A 497 16.81 -23.93 12.50
C GLN A 497 16.42 -23.17 13.78
N LEU A 498 16.78 -23.70 14.95
CA LEU A 498 16.31 -23.20 16.24
C LEU A 498 17.48 -22.92 17.19
N GLY A 499 17.42 -21.82 17.94
CA GLY A 499 18.43 -21.48 18.94
C GLY A 499 17.90 -20.55 20.05
N LEU A 500 18.56 -20.62 21.21
CA LEU A 500 18.33 -19.77 22.37
C LEU A 500 19.57 -18.90 22.61
N TYR A 501 19.39 -17.58 22.62
CA TYR A 501 20.49 -16.60 22.62
C TYR A 501 20.37 -15.60 23.75
N ARG A 502 21.49 -15.02 24.19
CA ARG A 502 21.55 -13.97 25.21
C ARG A 502 21.35 -12.57 24.61
N ASP A 503 21.67 -12.41 23.33
CA ASP A 503 21.65 -11.13 22.62
C ASP A 503 20.40 -10.98 21.74
N LEU A 504 19.92 -9.74 21.66
CA LEU A 504 18.87 -9.29 20.77
C LEU A 504 19.30 -9.19 19.30
N SER A 505 20.60 -9.11 19.02
CA SER A 505 21.11 -8.69 17.71
C SER A 505 21.95 -9.76 17.01
N SER A 506 22.45 -10.77 17.72
CA SER A 506 23.34 -11.79 17.16
C SER A 506 22.78 -13.23 17.28
N TRP A 507 23.13 -14.07 16.30
CA TRP A 507 22.71 -15.48 16.16
C TRP A 507 23.94 -16.43 16.11
N THR A 508 24.95 -16.13 16.91
CA THR A 508 26.23 -16.84 16.88
C THR A 508 26.40 -17.75 18.08
N ALA A 509 27.25 -18.78 17.94
CA ALA A 509 27.50 -19.77 18.99
C ALA A 509 27.98 -19.16 20.33
N ASP A 510 28.72 -18.05 20.30
CA ASP A 510 29.20 -17.33 21.49
C ASP A 510 28.07 -16.65 22.27
N GLN A 511 26.97 -16.29 21.59
CA GLN A 511 25.78 -15.71 22.20
C GLN A 511 24.76 -16.77 22.64
N ALA A 512 25.06 -18.05 22.50
CA ALA A 512 24.20 -19.14 22.93
C ALA A 512 23.93 -19.09 24.45
N ALA A 513 22.65 -19.01 24.80
CA ALA A 513 22.18 -19.12 26.17
C ALA A 513 22.19 -20.58 26.66
N PRO A 514 22.50 -20.83 27.94
CA PRO A 514 22.45 -22.17 28.51
C PRO A 514 21.01 -22.63 28.80
N PHE A 515 20.77 -23.92 28.54
CA PHE A 515 19.61 -24.69 28.99
C PHE A 515 20.03 -26.16 29.11
N THR A 516 19.28 -26.97 29.87
CA THR A 516 19.59 -28.39 30.06
C THR A 516 18.95 -29.22 28.95
N THR A 517 17.62 -29.17 28.83
CA THR A 517 16.87 -29.88 27.79
C THR A 517 15.75 -29.03 27.19
N VAL A 518 15.26 -29.44 26.03
CA VAL A 518 14.08 -28.87 25.39
C VAL A 518 13.20 -29.95 24.77
N THR A 519 11.89 -29.88 25.03
CA THR A 519 10.87 -30.66 24.31
C THR A 519 10.26 -29.76 23.25
N LEU A 520 10.13 -30.26 22.02
CA LEU A 520 9.63 -29.48 20.89
C LEU A 520 8.36 -30.11 20.31
N THR A 521 7.39 -29.26 19.98
CA THR A 521 6.20 -29.62 19.19
C THR A 521 6.18 -28.75 17.95
N PHE A 522 6.15 -29.37 16.78
CA PHE A 522 6.10 -28.70 15.47
C PHE A 522 4.69 -28.81 14.89
N ARG A 523 4.08 -27.69 14.54
CA ARG A 523 2.93 -27.69 13.63
C ARG A 523 3.49 -27.79 12.21
N TYR A 524 3.01 -28.75 11.42
CA TYR A 524 3.43 -28.90 10.03
C TYR A 524 2.30 -28.53 9.07
N ASP A 525 2.66 -28.39 7.79
CA ASP A 525 1.70 -28.25 6.70
C ASP A 525 1.10 -29.61 6.37
N GLN A 526 -0.10 -29.85 6.90
CA GLN A 526 -0.86 -31.07 6.68
C GLN A 526 -1.24 -31.30 5.21
N THR A 527 -1.29 -30.25 4.38
CA THR A 527 -1.66 -30.38 2.96
C THR A 527 -0.59 -31.10 2.14
N ARG A 528 0.63 -31.20 2.69
CA ARG A 528 1.76 -31.92 2.10
C ARG A 528 1.89 -33.38 2.57
N VAL A 529 0.94 -33.87 3.36
CA VAL A 529 0.97 -35.24 3.90
C VAL A 529 -0.11 -36.07 3.22
N GLY A 530 0.30 -37.09 2.46
CA GLY A 530 -0.62 -38.05 1.87
C GLY A 530 -1.24 -38.95 2.94
N SER A 531 -2.44 -39.47 2.69
CA SER A 531 -3.18 -40.33 3.62
C SER A 531 -2.47 -41.64 4.00
N SER A 532 -1.50 -42.07 3.18
CA SER A 532 -0.68 -43.27 3.39
C SER A 532 0.74 -42.98 3.86
N ASP A 533 1.10 -41.70 4.03
CA ASP A 533 2.45 -41.31 4.37
C ASP A 533 2.70 -41.51 5.86
N HIS A 534 3.96 -41.73 6.21
CA HIS A 534 4.41 -41.66 7.59
C HIS A 534 5.40 -40.51 7.76
N LEU A 535 5.30 -39.88 8.93
CA LEU A 535 6.14 -38.75 9.31
C LEU A 535 7.35 -39.23 10.09
N VAL A 536 8.52 -38.68 9.75
CA VAL A 536 9.76 -38.91 10.48
C VAL A 536 10.44 -37.58 10.75
N LEU A 537 10.72 -37.32 12.03
CA LEU A 537 11.48 -36.13 12.43
C LEU A 537 12.97 -36.49 12.51
N TYR A 538 13.80 -35.66 11.91
CA TYR A 538 15.25 -35.72 12.01
C TYR A 538 15.79 -34.48 12.73
N ARG A 539 16.90 -34.65 13.43
CA ARG A 539 17.70 -33.57 14.00
C ARG A 539 19.14 -33.68 13.52
N HIS A 540 19.74 -32.58 13.10
CA HIS A 540 21.16 -32.54 12.78
C HIS A 540 21.99 -32.29 14.04
N THR A 541 23.01 -33.11 14.25
CA THR A 541 24.02 -32.95 15.30
C THR A 541 25.42 -32.91 14.67
N THR A 542 26.47 -32.88 15.48
CA THR A 542 27.85 -32.98 15.00
C THR A 542 28.14 -34.30 14.26
N SER A 543 27.33 -35.34 14.46
CA SER A 543 27.43 -36.63 13.78
C SER A 543 26.56 -36.73 12.51
N GLY A 544 25.92 -35.64 12.08
CA GLY A 544 24.99 -35.62 10.97
C GLY A 544 23.51 -35.71 11.38
N TRP A 545 22.64 -36.01 10.43
CA TRP A 545 21.20 -36.17 10.67
C TRP A 545 20.87 -37.50 11.34
N SER A 546 20.16 -37.45 12.46
CA SER A 546 19.65 -38.64 13.15
C SER A 546 18.14 -38.55 13.39
N ARG A 547 17.48 -39.71 13.36
CA ARG A 547 16.04 -39.80 13.64
C ARG A 547 15.78 -39.44 15.09
N VAL A 548 14.78 -38.60 15.31
CA VAL A 548 14.25 -38.27 16.64
C VAL A 548 12.98 -39.08 16.84
N GLU A 549 12.87 -39.76 17.98
CA GLU A 549 11.62 -40.40 18.36
C GLU A 549 10.54 -39.36 18.62
N THR A 550 9.34 -39.62 18.11
CA THR A 550 8.22 -38.70 18.19
C THR A 550 7.07 -39.33 18.95
N ALA A 551 6.51 -38.62 19.92
CA ALA A 551 5.23 -38.96 20.49
C ALA A 551 4.13 -38.55 19.49
N VAL A 552 3.15 -39.42 19.28
CA VAL A 552 1.98 -39.06 18.47
C VAL A 552 1.17 -38.04 19.26
N ASN A 553 1.13 -36.81 18.75
CA ASN A 553 0.10 -35.85 19.09
C ASN A 553 -0.81 -35.65 17.86
N SER A 554 -1.78 -34.74 17.95
CA SER A 554 -2.86 -34.52 16.97
C SER A 554 -2.43 -34.64 15.50
N ASP A 555 -3.40 -34.85 14.59
CA ASP A 555 -3.25 -35.06 13.14
C ASP A 555 -2.46 -33.99 12.35
N HIS A 556 -1.87 -33.01 13.02
CA HIS A 556 -1.21 -31.86 12.45
C HIS A 556 0.02 -31.37 13.25
N CYS A 557 0.37 -32.05 14.34
CA CYS A 557 1.53 -31.72 15.17
C CYS A 557 2.42 -32.96 15.40
N VAL A 558 3.73 -32.74 15.47
CA VAL A 558 4.70 -33.76 15.87
C VAL A 558 5.48 -33.29 17.09
N THR A 559 5.54 -34.10 18.13
CA THR A 559 6.25 -33.79 19.38
C THR A 559 7.40 -34.75 19.61
N THR A 560 8.54 -34.25 20.08
CA THR A 560 9.68 -35.09 20.49
C THR A 560 9.28 -35.98 21.67
N ALA A 561 9.51 -37.30 21.58
CA ALA A 561 9.12 -38.26 22.61
C ALA A 561 9.92 -38.10 23.93
N ALA A 562 11.15 -37.60 23.84
CA ALA A 562 12.01 -37.31 24.98
C ALA A 562 12.61 -35.90 24.86
N PRO A 563 12.91 -35.23 25.99
CA PRO A 563 13.60 -33.94 25.97
C PRO A 563 14.97 -34.04 25.31
N LEU A 564 15.27 -33.10 24.42
CA LEU A 564 16.52 -33.03 23.66
C LEU A 564 17.57 -32.24 24.43
N ALA A 565 18.78 -32.78 24.54
CA ALA A 565 19.92 -32.04 25.10
C ALA A 565 20.37 -30.89 24.19
N ARG A 566 20.90 -29.82 24.80
CA ARG A 566 21.55 -28.70 24.11
C ARG A 566 22.72 -29.18 23.24
N LEU A 567 22.92 -28.56 22.07
CA LEU A 567 24.14 -28.71 21.27
C LEU A 567 25.24 -27.75 21.75
N THR A 568 26.45 -28.25 21.91
CA THR A 568 27.64 -27.44 22.21
C THR A 568 28.29 -26.94 20.91
N ASN A 569 28.80 -25.70 20.93
CA ASN A 569 29.53 -25.08 19.81
C ASN A 569 28.77 -25.00 18.47
N ALA A 570 27.45 -24.92 18.49
CA ALA A 570 26.62 -24.71 17.31
C ALA A 570 26.02 -23.31 17.31
N ASP A 571 25.97 -22.66 16.14
CA ASP A 571 25.30 -21.36 15.95
C ASP A 571 23.82 -21.45 16.35
N ALA A 572 23.20 -22.61 16.12
CA ALA A 572 21.87 -22.96 16.58
C ALA A 572 21.98 -24.02 17.69
N ASN A 573 22.06 -23.59 18.96
CA ASN A 573 22.28 -24.46 20.11
C ASN A 573 21.10 -25.43 20.44
N ILE A 574 19.95 -25.31 19.75
CA ILE A 574 18.88 -26.32 19.74
C ILE A 574 19.05 -27.24 18.51
N GLY A 575 19.34 -26.66 17.33
CA GLY A 575 19.81 -27.38 16.15
C GLY A 575 18.92 -27.20 14.92
N TRP A 576 19.28 -27.95 13.87
CA TRP A 576 18.45 -28.10 12.67
C TRP A 576 17.52 -29.29 12.81
N PHE A 577 16.30 -29.13 12.28
CA PHE A 577 15.26 -30.14 12.26
C PHE A 577 14.67 -30.26 10.87
N ALA A 578 14.37 -31.47 10.45
CA ALA A 578 13.68 -31.76 9.20
C ALA A 578 12.55 -32.75 9.49
N LEU A 579 11.32 -32.37 9.20
CA LEU A 579 10.19 -33.28 9.17
C LEU A 579 9.99 -33.73 7.73
N VAL A 580 9.98 -35.04 7.52
CA VAL A 580 9.86 -35.63 6.19
C VAL A 580 8.65 -36.56 6.12
N THR A 581 8.06 -36.65 4.94
CA THR A 581 7.10 -37.70 4.58
C THR A 581 7.83 -38.82 3.85
N ARG A 582 7.32 -40.04 4.04
CA ARG A 582 7.76 -41.24 3.35
C ARG A 582 6.53 -42.06 2.97
N GLN A 583 6.44 -42.49 1.72
CA GLN A 583 5.39 -43.41 1.30
C GLN A 583 5.56 -44.76 2.02
N ARG A 584 4.46 -45.36 2.49
CA ARG A 584 4.50 -46.76 2.91
C ARG A 584 4.84 -47.61 1.69
N GLY A 585 5.99 -48.29 1.72
CA GLY A 585 6.30 -49.31 0.73
C GLY A 585 5.16 -50.32 0.65
N THR A 586 4.77 -50.73 -0.56
CA THR A 586 3.80 -51.80 -0.77
C THR A 586 4.32 -53.04 -0.05
N LEU A 587 3.57 -53.53 0.95
CA LEU A 587 3.82 -54.84 1.56
C LEU A 587 3.61 -55.90 0.46
N VAL A 588 4.68 -56.31 -0.22
CA VAL A 588 4.67 -57.53 -1.01
C VAL A 588 4.70 -58.68 -0.01
N THR A 589 3.52 -59.24 0.28
CA THR A 589 3.43 -60.50 1.01
C THR A 589 3.96 -61.60 0.08
N VAL A 590 5.20 -62.02 0.27
CA VAL A 590 5.71 -63.25 -0.34
C VAL A 590 5.01 -64.41 0.38
N ARG A 591 4.15 -65.13 -0.35
CA ARG A 591 3.54 -66.38 0.11
C ARG A 591 4.51 -67.54 -0.06
#